data_AF-M8BXB6-F1
#
_entry.id   AF-M8BXB6-F1
#
_cell.length_a   1.000
_cell.length_b   1.000
_cell.length_c   1.000
_cell.angle_alpha   90.00
_cell.angle_beta   90.00
_cell.angle_gamma   90.00
#
_symmetry.space_group_name_H-M   'P 1'
#
loop_
_entity.id
_entity.type
_entity.pdbx_description
1 polymer ?
#
loop_
_entity_poly.entity_id
_entity_poly.type
_entity_poly.pdbx_seq_one_letter_code
_entity_poly.pdbx_strand_id
1 'polypeptide(L)'
;MVLAVAVGADGSPVSVSWNGDSRRDIIVWMDHRALDQAERINSHSSPVLQFYGGSVSPEMQAPKLLWVKENLQKTWSMELGLLTGTPVGTSLIDAYAGGLGVMESVPDAELKADTMIPEFWLTECGQSATGALLDYIVQNHAAAPLLANQAASQSMSIYELMNKILLSMAHEQNMSFPSALSQDTHVLPDFHGNRSPVADPKSKGVICGLTLDTSEKHLALLYLATIQGIAYGCPIILPRENENVLLGAAILGVVAAEKFDGVRDAMKALNAAGKNKVVRPSSDPRVKKYHDAKYQIFRSLYEQQLSHRSTMAQALH
;
A
#
# COMPACT_ATOMS: atom_id res chain seq x y z
N MET A 1 -2.35 4.74 -11.46
CA MET A 1 -2.91 5.85 -10.67
C MET A 1 -2.19 7.14 -10.99
N VAL A 2 -2.92 8.13 -11.50
CA VAL A 2 -2.44 9.49 -11.80
C VAL A 2 -2.85 10.39 -10.64
N LEU A 3 -1.89 11.03 -9.98
CA LEU A 3 -2.17 11.84 -8.79
C LEU A 3 -2.53 13.30 -9.16
N ALA A 4 -1.95 13.78 -10.27
CA ALA A 4 -2.23 15.10 -10.84
C ALA A 4 -1.93 15.07 -12.34
N VAL A 5 -2.79 15.72 -13.13
CA VAL A 5 -2.58 16.03 -14.55
C VAL A 5 -2.51 17.55 -14.65
N ALA A 6 -1.46 18.10 -15.25
CA ALA A 6 -1.36 19.52 -15.54
C ALA A 6 -1.95 19.80 -16.94
N VAL A 7 -3.08 20.51 -16.99
CA VAL A 7 -3.73 20.93 -18.24
C VAL A 7 -3.92 22.45 -18.26
N GLY A 8 -3.77 23.03 -19.44
CA GLY A 8 -3.98 24.45 -19.70
C GLY A 8 -5.46 24.80 -19.75
N ALA A 9 -5.77 26.10 -19.81
CA ALA A 9 -7.14 26.60 -19.81
C ALA A 9 -7.98 26.13 -21.03
N ASP A 10 -7.32 25.75 -22.12
CA ASP A 10 -7.91 25.18 -23.33
C ASP A 10 -7.99 23.63 -23.30
N GLY A 11 -7.62 23.02 -22.18
CA GLY A 11 -7.54 21.57 -22.02
C GLY A 11 -6.28 20.93 -22.63
N SER A 12 -5.34 21.72 -23.14
CA SER A 12 -4.09 21.20 -23.70
C SER A 12 -3.14 20.69 -22.59
N PRO A 13 -2.37 19.61 -22.82
CA PRO A 13 -1.39 19.10 -21.85
C PRO A 13 -0.29 20.11 -21.52
N VAL A 14 0.05 20.26 -20.22
CA VAL A 14 1.12 21.15 -19.74
C VAL A 14 2.24 20.34 -19.12
N SER A 15 3.47 20.56 -19.59
CA SER A 15 4.63 19.78 -19.13
C SER A 15 4.90 19.96 -17.63
N VAL A 16 5.01 18.83 -16.92
CA VAL A 16 5.58 18.69 -15.57
C VAL A 16 6.97 18.03 -15.60
N SER A 17 7.57 17.95 -16.78
CA SER A 17 8.89 17.38 -17.03
C SER A 17 9.98 18.43 -17.16
N TRP A 18 11.21 18.06 -16.78
CA TRP A 18 12.40 18.91 -16.84
C TRP A 18 12.75 19.39 -18.27
N ASN A 19 12.39 18.61 -19.29
CA ASN A 19 12.68 18.91 -20.69
C ASN A 19 11.56 19.69 -21.39
N GLY A 20 10.49 20.07 -20.68
CA GLY A 20 9.40 20.87 -21.24
C GLY A 20 8.49 20.11 -22.20
N ASP A 21 8.56 18.78 -22.25
CA ASP A 21 7.70 17.96 -23.11
C ASP A 21 6.25 17.97 -22.60
N SER A 22 5.36 18.66 -23.32
CA SER A 22 3.94 18.79 -22.96
C SER A 22 3.21 17.46 -22.89
N ARG A 23 3.73 16.39 -23.50
CA ARG A 23 3.18 15.02 -23.37
C ARG A 23 3.46 14.38 -22.00
N ARG A 24 4.27 15.02 -21.16
CA ARG A 24 4.63 14.58 -19.81
C ARG A 24 4.03 15.56 -18.81
N ASP A 25 2.74 15.46 -18.62
CA ASP A 25 1.88 16.31 -17.78
C ASP A 25 1.45 15.65 -16.46
N ILE A 26 1.96 14.44 -16.19
CA ILE A 26 1.61 13.63 -15.03
C ILE A 26 2.77 13.51 -14.05
N ILE A 27 2.52 13.84 -12.77
CA ILE A 27 3.36 13.40 -11.65
C ILE A 27 2.67 12.21 -10.99
N VAL A 28 3.32 11.04 -11.06
CA VAL A 28 2.79 9.80 -10.47
C VAL A 28 2.83 9.90 -8.94
N TRP A 29 1.92 9.21 -8.25
CA TRP A 29 1.82 9.22 -6.78
C TRP A 29 3.13 8.79 -6.09
N MET A 30 3.77 7.74 -6.60
CA MET A 30 5.03 7.15 -6.08
C MET A 30 6.28 7.99 -6.38
N ASP A 31 6.14 9.15 -7.03
CA ASP A 31 7.25 10.06 -7.31
C ASP A 31 7.66 10.83 -6.04
N HIS A 32 8.93 10.71 -5.65
CA HIS A 32 9.53 11.35 -4.47
C HIS A 32 10.34 12.61 -4.78
N ARG A 33 10.19 13.24 -5.97
CA ARG A 33 10.95 14.46 -6.33
C ARG A 33 10.76 15.63 -5.35
N ALA A 34 9.66 15.63 -4.60
CA ALA A 34 9.26 16.70 -3.71
C ALA A 34 9.67 16.46 -2.23
N LEU A 35 10.74 15.68 -1.99
CA LEU A 35 11.24 15.39 -0.64
C LEU A 35 11.60 16.67 0.13
N ASP A 36 12.40 17.56 -0.47
CA ASP A 36 12.84 18.81 0.17
C ASP A 36 11.65 19.74 0.50
N GLN A 37 10.65 19.77 -0.38
CA GLN A 37 9.40 20.51 -0.18
C GLN A 37 8.59 19.92 0.98
N ALA A 38 8.49 18.60 1.07
CA ALA A 38 7.81 17.93 2.18
C ALA A 38 8.52 18.21 3.52
N GLU A 39 9.84 18.10 3.58
CA GLU A 39 10.63 18.41 4.78
C GLU A 39 10.43 19.86 5.23
N ARG A 40 10.46 20.80 4.30
CA ARG A 40 10.22 22.21 4.60
C ARG A 40 8.77 22.48 5.01
N ILE A 41 7.76 21.84 4.42
CA ILE A 41 6.38 21.98 4.90
C ILE A 41 6.27 21.45 6.34
N ASN A 42 6.89 20.29 6.61
CA ASN A 42 6.89 19.65 7.93
C ASN A 42 7.68 20.44 8.98
N SER A 43 8.65 21.27 8.58
CA SER A 43 9.39 22.15 9.51
C SER A 43 8.55 23.35 9.97
N HIS A 44 7.41 23.63 9.34
CA HIS A 44 6.49 24.68 9.75
C HIS A 44 5.38 24.10 10.62
N SER A 45 5.18 24.64 11.82
CA SER A 45 4.12 24.21 12.74
C SER A 45 2.73 24.70 12.31
N SER A 46 2.25 24.24 11.15
CA SER A 46 0.91 24.54 10.67
C SER A 46 -0.13 23.65 11.39
N PRO A 47 -1.24 24.22 11.91
CA PRO A 47 -2.34 23.44 12.49
C PRO A 47 -2.92 22.41 11.52
N VAL A 48 -2.81 22.64 10.21
CA VAL A 48 -3.31 21.72 9.17
C VAL A 48 -2.59 20.37 9.19
N LEU A 49 -1.33 20.31 9.64
CA LEU A 49 -0.56 19.05 9.72
C LEU A 49 -1.17 18.04 10.71
N GLN A 50 -2.00 18.50 11.66
CA GLN A 50 -2.69 17.62 12.61
C GLN A 50 -3.65 16.66 11.90
N PHE A 51 -4.21 17.06 10.75
CA PHE A 51 -5.07 16.21 9.93
C PHE A 51 -4.30 15.19 9.09
N TYR A 52 -2.97 15.27 9.06
CA TYR A 52 -2.08 14.35 8.33
C TYR A 52 -1.22 13.49 9.27
N GLY A 53 -1.63 13.33 10.53
CA GLY A 53 -0.84 12.59 11.53
C GLY A 53 0.47 13.31 11.92
N GLY A 54 0.54 14.63 11.71
CA GLY A 54 1.67 15.47 12.09
C GLY A 54 2.68 15.75 10.98
N SER A 55 2.57 15.10 9.81
CA SER A 55 3.49 15.36 8.67
C SER A 55 2.84 15.08 7.32
N VAL A 56 3.26 15.82 6.28
CA VAL A 56 2.92 15.52 4.89
C VAL A 56 3.96 14.61 4.25
N SER A 57 3.49 13.65 3.46
CA SER A 57 4.34 12.79 2.62
C SER A 57 4.70 13.50 1.31
N PRO A 58 5.91 13.30 0.75
CA PRO A 58 6.27 13.81 -0.58
C PRO A 58 5.37 13.26 -1.70
N GLU A 59 4.66 12.16 -1.44
CA GLU A 59 3.70 11.58 -2.39
C GLU A 59 2.41 12.40 -2.50
N MET A 60 2.13 13.26 -1.51
CA MET A 60 0.96 14.13 -1.46
C MET A 60 1.11 15.35 -2.38
N GLN A 61 -0.03 16.00 -2.65
CA GLN A 61 -0.19 17.01 -3.67
C GLN A 61 0.50 18.32 -3.28
N ALA A 62 0.42 18.73 -2.01
CA ALA A 62 0.99 20.00 -1.56
C ALA A 62 2.52 20.09 -1.76
N PRO A 63 3.35 19.10 -1.36
CA PRO A 63 4.78 19.09 -1.69
C PRO A 63 5.05 19.13 -3.20
N LYS A 64 4.29 18.37 -4.00
CA LYS A 64 4.44 18.33 -5.46
C LYS A 64 4.08 19.64 -6.13
N LEU A 65 3.03 20.33 -5.67
CA LEU A 65 2.66 21.66 -6.15
C LEU A 65 3.72 22.70 -5.80
N LEU A 66 4.27 22.66 -4.58
CA LEU A 66 5.39 23.52 -4.20
C LEU A 66 6.62 23.27 -5.08
N TRP A 67 6.90 22.00 -5.39
CA TRP A 67 7.99 21.62 -6.29
C TRP A 67 7.77 22.16 -7.71
N VAL A 68 6.55 22.06 -8.25
CA VAL A 68 6.19 22.63 -9.57
C VAL A 68 6.32 24.15 -9.57
N LYS A 69 5.86 24.83 -8.50
CA LYS A 69 6.00 26.29 -8.38
C LYS A 69 7.46 26.74 -8.39
N GLU A 70 8.34 25.99 -7.73
CA GLU A 70 9.76 26.34 -7.61
C GLU A 70 10.56 26.00 -8.85
N ASN A 71 10.27 24.86 -9.49
CA ASN A 71 11.09 24.33 -10.58
C ASN A 71 10.49 24.59 -11.97
N LEU A 72 9.18 24.87 -12.07
CA LEU A 72 8.43 25.00 -13.32
C LEU A 72 7.52 26.25 -13.32
N GLN A 73 8.11 27.42 -13.05
CA GLN A 73 7.40 28.71 -12.93
C GLN A 73 6.51 29.08 -14.14
N LYS A 74 6.88 28.68 -15.36
CA LYS A 74 6.07 28.90 -16.57
C LYS A 74 4.81 28.03 -16.65
N THR A 75 4.83 26.86 -16.01
CA THR A 75 3.70 25.91 -15.96
C THR A 75 2.69 26.29 -14.88
N TRP A 76 3.14 26.93 -13.80
CA TRP A 76 2.30 27.31 -12.65
C TRP A 76 1.23 28.37 -12.95
N SER A 77 1.30 29.05 -14.09
CA SER A 77 0.47 30.23 -14.40
C SER A 77 -0.86 29.94 -15.13
N MET A 78 -1.30 28.67 -15.25
CA MET A 78 -2.52 28.29 -15.98
C MET A 78 -3.56 27.62 -15.07
N GLU A 79 -4.80 28.14 -15.08
CA GLU A 79 -5.96 27.64 -14.30
C GLU A 79 -6.93 26.77 -15.15
N LEU A 80 -7.67 25.91 -14.45
CA LEU A 80 -8.45 24.76 -14.93
C LEU A 80 -9.92 25.13 -15.26
N GLY A 81 -10.49 24.62 -16.36
CA GLY A 81 -11.90 24.84 -16.77
C GLY A 81 -12.62 23.60 -17.31
N LEU A 82 -13.93 23.45 -17.04
CA LEU A 82 -14.80 22.34 -17.51
C LEU A 82 -16.23 22.81 -17.90
N LEU A 83 -16.96 22.00 -18.72
CA LEU A 83 -18.28 22.28 -19.34
C LEU A 83 -19.51 21.63 -18.64
N THR A 84 -20.71 22.17 -18.89
CA THR A 84 -21.95 22.03 -18.10
C THR A 84 -22.90 20.89 -18.52
N GLY A 85 -23.43 20.10 -17.56
CA GLY A 85 -24.69 19.34 -17.71
C GLY A 85 -24.66 17.80 -17.64
N THR A 86 -23.51 17.16 -17.45
CA THR A 86 -23.45 15.70 -17.21
C THR A 86 -23.53 15.42 -15.71
N PRO A 87 -24.46 14.57 -15.23
CA PRO A 87 -24.41 14.08 -13.86
C PRO A 87 -23.14 13.23 -13.68
N VAL A 88 -22.17 13.79 -12.97
CA VAL A 88 -20.89 13.15 -12.66
C VAL A 88 -20.83 13.04 -11.14
N GLY A 89 -20.73 11.82 -10.61
CA GLY A 89 -20.44 11.64 -9.18
C GLY A 89 -19.10 12.30 -8.86
N THR A 90 -18.96 12.87 -7.66
CA THR A 90 -17.69 13.48 -7.22
C THR A 90 -16.54 12.50 -7.44
N SER A 91 -15.45 12.97 -8.05
CA SER A 91 -14.26 12.15 -8.28
C SER A 91 -13.72 11.59 -6.96
N LEU A 92 -13.34 10.32 -6.96
CA LEU A 92 -12.83 9.63 -5.78
C LEU A 92 -11.46 9.01 -6.08
N ILE A 93 -10.55 9.05 -5.12
CA ILE A 93 -9.26 8.35 -5.21
C ILE A 93 -9.52 6.83 -5.26
N ASP A 94 -8.70 6.08 -5.99
CA ASP A 94 -8.89 4.63 -6.20
C ASP A 94 -8.95 3.83 -4.90
N ALA A 95 -8.10 4.14 -3.91
CA ALA A 95 -8.11 3.52 -2.59
C ALA A 95 -9.43 3.77 -1.85
N TYR A 96 -10.01 4.95 -2.03
CA TYR A 96 -11.29 5.33 -1.43
C TYR A 96 -12.45 4.66 -2.17
N ALA A 97 -12.39 4.56 -3.50
CA ALA A 97 -13.35 3.80 -4.29
C ALA A 97 -13.30 2.30 -3.95
N GLY A 98 -12.10 1.73 -3.84
CA GLY A 98 -11.91 0.37 -3.36
C GLY A 98 -12.45 0.18 -1.95
N GLY A 99 -12.25 1.16 -1.06
CA GLY A 99 -12.87 1.21 0.25
C GLY A 99 -14.40 1.16 0.17
N LEU A 100 -15.03 1.99 -0.66
CA LEU A 100 -16.48 1.96 -0.85
C LEU A 100 -16.98 0.60 -1.35
N GLY A 101 -16.23 -0.08 -2.22
CA GLY A 101 -16.56 -1.42 -2.73
C GLY A 101 -16.41 -2.57 -1.72
N VAL A 102 -15.86 -2.32 -0.52
CA VAL A 102 -15.56 -3.37 0.46
C VAL A 102 -16.08 -3.07 1.87
N MET A 103 -16.15 -1.81 2.31
CA MET A 103 -16.36 -1.46 3.74
C MET A 103 -17.68 -1.94 4.35
N GLU A 104 -18.78 -2.03 3.59
CA GLU A 104 -20.06 -2.60 4.10
C GLU A 104 -20.13 -4.14 3.95
N SER A 105 -19.04 -4.78 3.52
CA SER A 105 -18.88 -6.24 3.59
C SER A 105 -18.39 -6.72 4.97
N VAL A 106 -18.13 -5.80 5.90
CA VAL A 106 -17.66 -6.10 7.25
C VAL A 106 -18.86 -6.35 8.18
N PRO A 107 -18.91 -7.45 8.96
CA PRO A 107 -19.97 -7.63 9.96
C PRO A 107 -20.00 -6.47 10.95
N ASP A 108 -21.19 -5.99 11.35
CA ASP A 108 -21.38 -4.81 12.21
C ASP A 108 -20.53 -4.82 13.50
N ALA A 109 -20.19 -6.00 14.03
CA ALA A 109 -19.36 -6.17 15.22
C ALA A 109 -17.86 -5.84 15.03
N GLU A 110 -17.39 -5.69 13.78
CA GLU A 110 -15.99 -5.45 13.42
C GLU A 110 -15.74 -4.06 12.79
N LEU A 111 -16.80 -3.28 12.56
CA LEU A 111 -16.67 -1.87 12.18
C LEU A 111 -16.17 -1.06 13.39
N LYS A 112 -14.86 -0.83 13.44
CA LYS A 112 -14.22 0.15 14.34
C LYS A 112 -13.50 1.22 13.53
N ALA A 113 -14.24 2.07 12.84
CA ALA A 113 -13.83 3.43 12.48
C ALA A 113 -14.94 4.14 11.70
N ASP A 114 -14.99 5.45 11.90
CA ASP A 114 -15.72 6.42 11.12
C ASP A 114 -15.39 6.26 9.61
N THR A 115 -16.43 6.07 8.79
CA THR A 115 -16.33 5.60 7.40
C THR A 115 -16.39 6.76 6.40
N MET A 116 -16.03 6.53 5.13
CA MET A 116 -16.14 7.53 4.04
C MET A 116 -17.59 7.80 3.65
N ILE A 117 -18.36 8.31 4.60
CA ILE A 117 -19.79 8.55 4.50
C ILE A 117 -20.00 9.97 5.02
N PRO A 118 -20.92 10.76 4.42
CA PRO A 118 -21.28 12.06 4.96
C PRO A 118 -21.47 11.99 6.48
N GLU A 119 -20.96 13.00 7.21
CA GLU A 119 -21.00 13.14 8.68
C GLU A 119 -19.97 12.33 9.49
N PHE A 120 -19.02 11.63 8.84
CA PHE A 120 -17.94 10.88 9.51
C PHE A 120 -16.54 11.43 9.19
N TRP A 121 -15.60 11.23 10.12
CA TRP A 121 -14.17 11.55 9.93
C TRP A 121 -13.42 10.34 9.36
N LEU A 122 -12.66 10.51 8.29
CA LEU A 122 -11.82 9.44 7.76
C LEU A 122 -10.43 9.45 8.40
N THR A 123 -9.98 8.31 8.90
CA THR A 123 -8.55 8.05 9.17
C THR A 123 -7.99 7.10 8.12
N GLU A 124 -7.13 7.62 7.23
CA GLU A 124 -6.43 6.79 6.24
C GLU A 124 -5.03 6.42 6.73
N CYS A 125 -4.75 5.12 6.75
CA CYS A 125 -3.41 4.57 6.95
C CYS A 125 -3.03 3.73 5.73
N GLY A 126 -1.74 3.64 5.41
CA GLY A 126 -1.28 2.86 4.27
C GLY A 126 0.15 2.35 4.41
N GLN A 127 0.44 1.29 3.67
CA GLN A 127 1.80 0.79 3.43
C GLN A 127 2.19 1.14 2.00
N SER A 128 3.35 1.75 1.79
CA SER A 128 3.79 2.24 0.48
C SER A 128 4.05 1.11 -0.53
N ALA A 129 4.47 -0.06 -0.06
CA ALA A 129 4.72 -1.23 -0.90
C ALA A 129 4.25 -2.51 -0.21
N THR A 130 3.29 -3.21 -0.82
CA THR A 130 2.80 -4.53 -0.36
C THR A 130 2.95 -5.55 -1.49
N GLY A 131 2.04 -5.55 -2.48
CA GLY A 131 2.13 -6.40 -3.67
C GLY A 131 3.42 -6.15 -4.45
N ALA A 132 3.76 -4.87 -4.69
CA ALA A 132 5.00 -4.49 -5.35
C ALA A 132 6.25 -4.96 -4.60
N LEU A 133 6.21 -5.06 -3.26
CA LEU A 133 7.31 -5.61 -2.48
C LEU A 133 7.43 -7.13 -2.69
N LEU A 134 6.31 -7.86 -2.71
CA LEU A 134 6.32 -9.29 -3.01
C LEU A 134 6.86 -9.56 -4.42
N ASP A 135 6.40 -8.81 -5.41
CA ASP A 135 6.92 -8.89 -6.78
C ASP A 135 8.42 -8.60 -6.82
N TYR A 136 8.88 -7.55 -6.13
CA TYR A 136 10.30 -7.20 -6.04
C TYR A 136 11.14 -8.34 -5.45
N ILE A 137 10.72 -8.91 -4.31
CA ILE A 137 11.41 -10.02 -3.65
C ILE A 137 11.47 -11.25 -4.56
N VAL A 138 10.35 -11.57 -5.24
CA VAL A 138 10.28 -12.73 -6.12
C VAL A 138 11.15 -12.52 -7.35
N GLN A 139 10.99 -11.41 -8.07
CA GLN A 139 11.67 -11.17 -9.35
C GLN A 139 13.19 -11.04 -9.22
N ASN A 140 13.69 -10.56 -8.07
CA ASN A 140 15.12 -10.36 -7.85
C ASN A 140 15.84 -11.59 -7.26
N HIS A 141 15.13 -12.69 -7.02
CA HIS A 141 15.76 -13.91 -6.53
C HIS A 141 16.29 -14.79 -7.66
N ALA A 142 17.48 -15.39 -7.49
CA ALA A 142 18.14 -16.20 -8.52
C ALA A 142 17.30 -17.38 -9.02
N ALA A 143 16.52 -18.02 -8.13
CA ALA A 143 15.63 -19.13 -8.48
C ALA A 143 14.35 -18.73 -9.24
N ALA A 144 14.04 -17.43 -9.37
CA ALA A 144 12.75 -16.98 -9.89
C ALA A 144 12.47 -17.41 -11.34
N PRO A 145 13.43 -17.34 -12.29
CA PRO A 145 13.16 -17.78 -13.67
C PRO A 145 12.84 -19.27 -13.77
N LEU A 146 13.57 -20.11 -13.01
CA LEU A 146 13.34 -21.56 -12.98
C LEU A 146 11.97 -21.88 -12.39
N LEU A 147 11.65 -21.26 -11.25
CA LEU A 147 10.39 -21.46 -10.56
C LEU A 147 9.19 -20.98 -11.38
N ALA A 148 9.33 -19.86 -12.10
CA ALA A 148 8.31 -19.34 -13.01
C ALA A 148 8.03 -20.32 -14.16
N ASN A 149 9.07 -20.89 -14.76
CA ASN A 149 8.92 -21.91 -15.82
C ASN A 149 8.23 -23.18 -15.30
N GLN A 150 8.57 -23.61 -14.09
CA GLN A 150 7.93 -24.76 -13.45
C GLN A 150 6.48 -24.50 -13.06
N ALA A 151 6.14 -23.29 -12.64
CA ALA A 151 4.75 -22.89 -12.37
C ALA A 151 3.92 -22.89 -13.66
N ALA A 152 4.48 -22.32 -14.73
CA ALA A 152 3.85 -22.26 -16.05
C ALA A 152 3.61 -23.67 -16.64
N SER A 153 4.58 -24.59 -16.52
CA SER A 153 4.42 -25.97 -17.02
C SER A 153 3.32 -26.75 -16.29
N GLN A 154 2.97 -26.35 -15.07
CA GLN A 154 1.88 -26.92 -14.29
C GLN A 154 0.60 -26.08 -14.32
N SER A 155 0.53 -25.05 -15.18
CA SER A 155 -0.62 -24.14 -15.30
C SER A 155 -1.06 -23.51 -13.96
N MET A 156 -0.09 -23.11 -13.13
CA MET A 156 -0.34 -22.41 -11.86
C MET A 156 0.51 -21.15 -11.75
N SER A 157 0.12 -20.26 -10.84
CA SER A 157 0.92 -19.09 -10.50
C SER A 157 2.19 -19.48 -9.74
N ILE A 158 3.23 -18.65 -9.85
CA ILE A 158 4.45 -18.80 -9.07
C ILE A 158 4.16 -18.80 -7.55
N TYR A 159 3.16 -18.03 -7.11
CA TYR A 159 2.69 -17.96 -5.74
C TYR A 159 2.08 -19.28 -5.24
N GLU A 160 1.24 -19.92 -6.05
CA GLU A 160 0.68 -21.24 -5.73
C GLU A 160 1.78 -22.31 -5.63
N LEU A 161 2.78 -22.26 -6.52
CA LEU A 161 3.91 -23.18 -6.45
C LEU A 161 4.75 -22.95 -5.19
N MET A 162 5.07 -21.69 -4.83
CA MET A 162 5.76 -21.36 -3.57
C MET A 162 4.97 -21.83 -2.35
N ASN A 163 3.64 -21.64 -2.34
CA ASN A 163 2.79 -22.13 -1.26
C ASN A 163 2.87 -23.66 -1.12
N LYS A 164 2.90 -24.41 -2.23
CA LYS A 164 3.09 -25.88 -2.19
C LYS A 164 4.47 -26.26 -1.65
N ILE A 165 5.51 -25.55 -2.06
CA ILE A 165 6.88 -25.76 -1.55
C ILE A 165 6.91 -25.55 -0.03
N LEU A 166 6.33 -24.46 0.47
CA LEU A 166 6.25 -24.18 1.91
C LEU A 166 5.51 -25.29 2.67
N LEU A 167 4.40 -25.80 2.15
CA LEU A 167 3.67 -26.91 2.78
C LEU A 167 4.51 -28.20 2.80
N SER A 168 5.22 -28.51 1.71
CA SER A 168 6.15 -29.65 1.66
C SER A 168 7.27 -29.50 2.69
N MET A 169 7.88 -28.32 2.76
CA MET A 169 8.95 -28.02 3.72
C MET A 169 8.46 -28.14 5.17
N ALA A 170 7.27 -27.63 5.47
CA ALA A 170 6.69 -27.74 6.81
C ALA A 170 6.50 -29.21 7.21
N HIS A 171 6.05 -30.06 6.28
CA HIS A 171 5.89 -31.49 6.51
C HIS A 171 7.25 -32.21 6.67
N GLU A 172 8.20 -31.96 5.77
CA GLU A 172 9.56 -32.53 5.79
C GLU A 172 10.30 -32.22 7.09
N GLN A 173 10.15 -31.00 7.62
CA GLN A 173 10.80 -30.55 8.85
C GLN A 173 9.96 -30.82 10.11
N ASN A 174 8.81 -31.48 9.99
CA ASN A 174 7.88 -31.77 11.08
C ASN A 174 7.48 -30.52 11.89
N MET A 175 7.21 -29.42 11.18
CA MET A 175 6.83 -28.14 11.77
C MET A 175 5.40 -28.18 12.30
N SER A 176 5.19 -27.58 13.48
CA SER A 176 3.86 -27.51 14.09
C SER A 176 2.86 -26.69 13.28
N PHE A 177 3.34 -25.69 12.55
CA PHE A 177 2.54 -24.85 11.65
C PHE A 177 3.45 -24.23 10.58
N PRO A 178 2.97 -24.00 9.33
CA PRO A 178 3.82 -23.52 8.24
C PRO A 178 4.50 -22.17 8.49
N SER A 179 3.89 -21.27 9.27
CA SER A 179 4.50 -19.98 9.57
C SER A 179 5.78 -20.08 10.41
N ALA A 180 6.01 -21.21 11.11
CA ALA A 180 7.24 -21.45 11.86
C ALA A 180 8.48 -21.58 10.96
N LEU A 181 8.31 -21.90 9.68
CA LEU A 181 9.44 -22.07 8.74
C LEU A 181 10.33 -20.82 8.66
N SER A 182 9.76 -19.64 8.86
CA SER A 182 10.51 -18.37 8.88
C SER A 182 10.99 -17.99 10.29
N GLN A 183 11.20 -18.93 11.21
CA GLN A 183 11.63 -18.63 12.59
C GLN A 183 12.95 -17.86 12.65
N ASP A 184 13.86 -18.12 11.70
CA ASP A 184 15.18 -17.50 11.64
C ASP A 184 15.28 -16.40 10.59
N THR A 185 14.22 -16.14 9.81
CA THR A 185 14.20 -15.14 8.72
C THR A 185 13.16 -14.07 8.97
N HIS A 186 13.57 -12.81 9.05
CA HIS A 186 12.70 -11.68 9.39
C HIS A 186 12.83 -10.54 8.38
N VAL A 187 11.71 -9.90 8.04
CA VAL A 187 11.66 -8.81 7.06
C VAL A 187 11.02 -7.57 7.69
N LEU A 188 11.74 -6.44 7.66
CA LEU A 188 11.17 -5.10 7.79
C LEU A 188 10.80 -4.61 6.37
N PRO A 189 9.51 -4.37 6.07
CA PRO A 189 9.02 -4.20 4.70
C PRO A 189 9.15 -2.76 4.15
N ASP A 190 9.83 -1.84 4.86
CA ASP A 190 9.94 -0.42 4.49
C ASP A 190 10.91 -0.16 3.30
N PHE A 191 10.86 -1.00 2.25
CA PHE A 191 11.70 -0.89 1.04
C PHE A 191 11.44 0.39 0.24
N HIS A 192 10.27 1.00 0.44
CA HIS A 192 9.88 2.27 -0.18
C HIS A 192 9.53 3.33 0.88
N GLY A 193 10.24 3.31 2.02
CA GLY A 193 9.93 4.14 3.17
C GLY A 193 8.71 3.64 3.94
N ASN A 194 8.42 4.32 5.06
CA ASN A 194 7.27 4.03 5.90
C ASN A 194 6.26 5.18 5.81
N ARG A 195 5.08 4.92 5.21
CA ARG A 195 3.98 5.91 5.17
C ARG A 195 3.25 6.00 6.51
N SER A 196 2.90 4.86 7.09
CA SER A 196 2.23 4.78 8.38
C SER A 196 2.75 3.59 9.19
N PRO A 197 2.83 3.70 10.53
CA PRO A 197 2.47 4.85 11.36
C PRO A 197 3.58 5.89 11.53
N VAL A 198 4.80 5.63 11.03
CA VAL A 198 5.98 6.44 11.34
C VAL A 198 6.05 7.71 10.49
N ALA A 199 5.57 7.65 9.24
CA ALA A 199 5.72 8.72 8.26
C ALA A 199 7.20 9.12 8.02
N ASP A 200 8.07 8.12 7.85
CA ASP A 200 9.48 8.30 7.47
C ASP A 200 9.74 7.76 6.06
N PRO A 201 9.81 8.62 5.02
CA PRO A 201 10.10 8.19 3.66
C PRO A 201 11.56 7.72 3.47
N LYS A 202 12.45 7.99 4.43
CA LYS A 202 13.86 7.58 4.39
C LYS A 202 14.09 6.20 5.01
N SER A 203 13.08 5.61 5.66
CA SER A 203 13.14 4.22 6.14
C SER A 203 13.52 3.26 5.02
N LYS A 204 14.24 2.19 5.37
CA LYS A 204 14.72 1.17 4.45
C LYS A 204 14.23 -0.20 4.88
N GLY A 205 14.14 -1.09 3.89
CA GLY A 205 13.88 -2.49 4.12
C GLY A 205 15.07 -3.18 4.80
N VAL A 206 14.78 -4.16 5.64
CA VAL A 206 15.81 -5.02 6.26
C VAL A 206 15.40 -6.46 6.09
N ILE A 207 16.33 -7.31 5.64
CA ILE A 207 16.18 -8.76 5.66
C ILE A 207 17.23 -9.31 6.63
N CYS A 208 16.77 -10.01 7.66
CA CYS A 208 17.60 -10.64 8.66
C CYS A 208 17.49 -12.17 8.53
N GLY A 209 18.61 -12.89 8.76
CA GLY A 209 18.65 -14.35 8.69
C GLY A 209 18.99 -14.93 7.32
N LEU A 210 19.72 -14.17 6.49
CA LEU A 210 20.17 -14.66 5.19
C LEU A 210 21.26 -15.73 5.32
N THR A 211 21.23 -16.70 4.42
CA THR A 211 22.27 -17.73 4.24
C THR A 211 22.79 -17.68 2.81
N LEU A 212 23.73 -18.58 2.45
CA LEU A 212 24.18 -18.74 1.06
C LEU A 212 23.20 -19.56 0.19
N ASP A 213 22.06 -19.98 0.73
CA ASP A 213 21.04 -20.71 -0.02
C ASP A 213 20.39 -19.81 -1.07
N THR A 214 20.38 -20.27 -2.31
CA THR A 214 19.78 -19.60 -3.46
C THR A 214 18.71 -20.45 -4.14
N SER A 215 18.26 -21.52 -3.46
CA SER A 215 17.28 -22.47 -3.94
C SER A 215 15.86 -21.90 -4.01
N GLU A 216 14.97 -22.64 -4.66
CA GLU A 216 13.53 -22.37 -4.67
C GLU A 216 12.92 -22.41 -3.26
N LYS A 217 13.47 -23.25 -2.37
CA LYS A 217 13.06 -23.32 -0.96
C LYS A 217 13.39 -22.01 -0.24
N HIS A 218 14.57 -21.45 -0.48
CA HIS A 218 14.94 -20.15 0.06
C HIS A 218 14.04 -19.03 -0.46
N LEU A 219 13.71 -19.02 -1.75
CA LEU A 219 12.76 -18.04 -2.32
C LEU A 219 11.40 -18.12 -1.64
N ALA A 220 10.87 -19.33 -1.46
CA ALA A 220 9.60 -19.56 -0.80
C ALA A 220 9.62 -19.10 0.68
N LEU A 221 10.72 -19.33 1.40
CA LEU A 221 10.92 -18.82 2.77
C LEU A 221 10.95 -17.29 2.82
N LEU A 222 11.66 -16.65 1.90
CA LEU A 222 11.76 -15.19 1.85
C LEU A 222 10.41 -14.56 1.51
N TYR A 223 9.66 -15.17 0.59
CA TYR A 223 8.27 -14.81 0.29
C TYR A 223 7.38 -14.92 1.54
N LEU A 224 7.44 -16.04 2.27
CA LEU A 224 6.68 -16.22 3.52
C LEU A 224 7.03 -15.16 4.57
N ALA A 225 8.33 -14.92 4.80
CA ALA A 225 8.78 -13.91 5.77
C ALA A 225 8.34 -12.49 5.39
N THR A 226 8.30 -12.19 4.08
CA THR A 226 7.83 -10.90 3.55
C THR A 226 6.33 -10.72 3.79
N ILE A 227 5.51 -11.75 3.52
CA ILE A 227 4.06 -11.70 3.83
C ILE A 227 3.83 -11.44 5.31
N GLN A 228 4.58 -12.13 6.19
CA GLN A 228 4.45 -11.96 7.63
C GLN A 228 4.90 -10.57 8.11
N GLY A 229 5.82 -9.91 7.39
CA GLY A 229 6.20 -8.52 7.64
C GLY A 229 5.13 -7.52 7.19
N ILE A 230 4.39 -7.83 6.12
CA ILE A 230 3.33 -6.98 5.58
C ILE A 230 2.05 -7.07 6.40
N ALA A 231 1.59 -8.30 6.69
CA ALA A 231 0.29 -8.55 7.30
C ALA A 231 0.44 -9.24 8.66
N TYR A 232 0.03 -8.55 9.72
CA TYR A 232 0.19 -9.04 11.07
C TYR A 232 -1.10 -8.93 11.91
N GLY A 233 -1.64 -10.08 12.33
CA GLY A 233 -2.65 -10.16 13.41
C GLY A 233 -4.06 -9.63 13.09
N CYS A 234 -4.33 -9.17 11.87
CA CYS A 234 -5.63 -8.64 11.47
C CYS A 234 -6.49 -9.70 10.76
N PRO A 235 -7.82 -9.74 11.01
CA PRO A 235 -8.75 -10.42 10.12
C PRO A 235 -8.63 -9.87 8.70
N ILE A 236 -8.55 -10.76 7.71
CA ILE A 236 -8.53 -10.39 6.30
C ILE A 236 -9.90 -10.65 5.72
N ILE A 237 -10.54 -9.59 5.25
CA ILE A 237 -11.86 -9.65 4.64
C ILE A 237 -11.66 -9.66 3.14
N LEU A 238 -12.03 -10.77 2.50
CA LEU A 238 -11.94 -10.89 1.05
C LEU A 238 -13.28 -10.47 0.43
N PRO A 239 -13.30 -9.44 -0.42
CA PRO A 239 -14.51 -9.03 -1.11
C PRO A 239 -14.97 -10.11 -2.09
N ARG A 240 -16.27 -10.10 -2.43
CA ARG A 240 -16.83 -11.00 -3.45
C ARG A 240 -16.35 -10.63 -4.85
N GLU A 241 -16.34 -9.34 -5.15
CA GLU A 241 -15.85 -8.79 -6.40
C GLU A 241 -14.35 -8.50 -6.25
N ASN A 242 -13.55 -8.83 -7.25
CA ASN A 242 -12.10 -8.58 -7.21
C ASN A 242 -11.77 -7.16 -7.71
N GLU A 243 -12.65 -6.57 -8.51
CA GLU A 243 -12.53 -5.22 -9.08
C GLU A 243 -13.18 -4.17 -8.18
N ASN A 244 -12.73 -4.09 -6.93
CA ASN A 244 -13.34 -3.30 -5.87
C ASN A 244 -13.43 -1.80 -6.20
N VAL A 245 -12.43 -1.30 -6.94
CA VAL A 245 -12.35 0.11 -7.36
C VAL A 245 -13.46 0.43 -8.36
N LEU A 246 -13.69 -0.48 -9.33
CA LEU A 246 -14.78 -0.32 -10.30
C LEU A 246 -16.14 -0.44 -9.63
N LEU A 247 -16.28 -1.36 -8.65
CA LEU A 247 -17.50 -1.47 -7.85
C LEU A 247 -17.79 -0.19 -7.07
N GLY A 248 -16.79 0.39 -6.41
CA GLY A 248 -16.93 1.67 -5.70
C GLY A 248 -17.33 2.83 -6.60
N ALA A 249 -16.75 2.91 -7.80
CA ALA A 249 -17.15 3.91 -8.81
C ALA A 249 -18.61 3.69 -9.28
N ALA A 250 -19.02 2.44 -9.46
CA ALA A 250 -20.40 2.10 -9.82
C ALA A 250 -21.40 2.46 -8.71
N ILE A 251 -21.03 2.28 -7.44
CA ILE A 251 -21.83 2.70 -6.27
C ILE A 251 -22.10 4.21 -6.31
N LEU A 252 -21.09 5.02 -6.58
CA LEU A 252 -21.28 6.47 -6.74
C LEU A 252 -22.15 6.80 -7.96
N GLY A 253 -21.98 6.07 -9.05
CA GLY A 253 -22.81 6.22 -10.26
C GLY A 253 -24.30 5.96 -10.00
N VAL A 254 -24.64 4.93 -9.23
CA VAL A 254 -26.06 4.62 -8.94
C VAL A 254 -26.68 5.60 -7.95
N VAL A 255 -25.91 6.15 -7.01
CA VAL A 255 -26.37 7.21 -6.09
C VAL A 255 -26.58 8.51 -6.86
N ALA A 256 -25.64 8.88 -7.74
CA ALA A 256 -25.77 10.06 -8.60
C ALA A 256 -26.94 9.94 -9.60
N ALA A 257 -27.32 8.71 -9.95
CA ALA A 257 -28.50 8.41 -10.77
C ALA A 257 -29.81 8.30 -9.95
N GLU A 258 -29.78 8.68 -8.67
CA GLU A 258 -30.93 8.67 -7.74
C GLU A 258 -31.60 7.29 -7.65
N LYS A 259 -30.84 6.20 -7.82
CA LYS A 259 -31.32 4.82 -7.63
C LYS A 259 -31.28 4.36 -6.17
N PHE A 260 -30.51 5.06 -5.35
CA PHE A 260 -30.37 4.85 -3.92
C PHE A 260 -30.34 6.21 -3.22
N ASP A 261 -30.94 6.29 -2.05
CA ASP A 261 -31.06 7.53 -1.26
C ASP A 261 -29.73 7.97 -0.63
N GLY A 262 -28.76 7.05 -0.53
CA GLY A 262 -27.46 7.34 0.04
C GLY A 262 -26.39 6.30 -0.30
N VAL A 263 -25.13 6.71 -0.14
CA VAL A 263 -23.95 5.88 -0.40
C VAL A 263 -23.96 4.61 0.44
N ARG A 264 -24.37 4.69 1.72
CA ARG A 264 -24.45 3.54 2.61
C ARG A 264 -25.47 2.49 2.13
N ASP A 265 -26.64 2.92 1.67
CA ASP A 265 -27.68 2.00 1.20
C ASP A 265 -27.30 1.34 -0.12
N ALA A 266 -26.66 2.10 -1.02
CA ALA A 266 -26.07 1.57 -2.24
C ALA A 266 -24.96 0.56 -1.92
N MET A 267 -24.08 0.86 -0.96
CA MET A 267 -23.04 -0.05 -0.50
C MET A 267 -23.64 -1.34 0.10
N LYS A 268 -24.65 -1.27 0.96
CA LYS A 268 -25.29 -2.48 1.52
C LYS A 268 -25.97 -3.36 0.46
N ALA A 269 -26.52 -2.74 -0.58
CA ALA A 269 -27.19 -3.45 -1.66
C ALA A 269 -26.21 -4.06 -2.67
N LEU A 270 -25.09 -3.38 -2.93
CA LEU A 270 -24.13 -3.74 -3.99
C LEU A 270 -22.89 -4.45 -3.46
N ASN A 271 -22.44 -4.12 -2.25
CA ASN A 271 -21.40 -4.87 -1.56
C ASN A 271 -22.04 -6.10 -0.92
N ALA A 272 -21.70 -7.27 -1.47
CA ALA A 272 -21.86 -8.50 -0.73
C ALA A 272 -20.49 -8.91 -0.19
N ALA A 273 -20.36 -9.03 1.13
CA ALA A 273 -19.34 -9.91 1.68
C ALA A 273 -19.48 -11.26 0.98
N GLY A 274 -18.39 -11.80 0.44
CA GLY A 274 -18.41 -13.17 -0.03
C GLY A 274 -18.89 -14.03 1.14
N LYS A 275 -20.10 -14.62 1.04
CA LYS A 275 -20.61 -15.57 2.03
C LYS A 275 -19.48 -16.60 2.26
N ASN A 276 -18.80 -16.53 3.41
CA ASN A 276 -17.68 -17.39 3.87
C ASN A 276 -16.20 -17.01 3.56
N LYS A 277 -15.78 -15.74 3.49
CA LYS A 277 -14.32 -15.43 3.34
C LYS A 277 -13.73 -14.36 4.27
N VAL A 278 -14.11 -14.36 5.55
CA VAL A 278 -13.27 -13.70 6.57
C VAL A 278 -12.19 -14.68 7.02
N VAL A 279 -10.95 -14.44 6.62
CA VAL A 279 -9.80 -15.21 7.10
C VAL A 279 -9.40 -14.62 8.45
N ARG A 280 -9.71 -15.36 9.52
CA ARG A 280 -9.38 -14.95 10.89
C ARG A 280 -7.96 -15.39 11.27
N PRO A 281 -7.28 -14.63 12.14
CA PRO A 281 -6.07 -15.12 12.79
C PRO A 281 -6.30 -16.49 13.42
N SER A 282 -5.27 -17.33 13.43
CA SER A 282 -5.34 -18.65 14.06
C SER A 282 -5.76 -18.52 15.54
N SER A 283 -6.67 -19.38 15.98
CA SER A 283 -7.07 -19.49 17.38
C SER A 283 -6.06 -20.25 18.23
N ASP A 284 -5.05 -20.89 17.62
CA ASP A 284 -4.01 -21.62 18.35
C ASP A 284 -3.10 -20.64 19.12
N PRO A 285 -3.06 -20.71 20.47
CA PRO A 285 -2.22 -19.83 21.29
C PRO A 285 -0.73 -19.90 20.95
N ARG A 286 -0.25 -21.05 20.43
CA ARG A 286 1.15 -21.23 20.02
C ARG A 286 1.47 -20.40 18.78
N VAL A 287 0.56 -20.37 17.81
CA VAL A 287 0.68 -19.56 16.59
C VAL A 287 0.66 -18.09 16.96
N LYS A 288 -0.28 -17.66 17.83
CA LYS A 288 -0.31 -16.29 18.33
C LYS A 288 0.99 -15.90 19.02
N LYS A 289 1.48 -16.72 19.95
CA LYS A 289 2.74 -16.48 20.68
C LYS A 289 3.94 -16.37 19.73
N TYR A 290 4.01 -17.22 18.72
CA TYR A 290 5.06 -17.19 17.70
C TYR A 290 5.04 -15.87 16.93
N HIS A 291 3.88 -15.49 16.43
CA HIS A 291 3.75 -14.22 15.75
C HIS A 291 4.06 -13.07 16.72
N ASP A 292 3.61 -13.08 17.98
CA ASP A 292 3.86 -12.00 18.95
C ASP A 292 5.38 -11.76 19.08
N ALA A 293 6.17 -12.85 19.12
CA ALA A 293 7.62 -12.77 19.09
C ALA A 293 8.18 -12.18 17.77
N LYS A 294 7.64 -12.58 16.61
CA LYS A 294 8.01 -12.00 15.31
C LYS A 294 7.76 -10.49 15.26
N TYR A 295 6.68 -10.00 15.87
CA TYR A 295 6.37 -8.57 15.92
C TYR A 295 7.33 -7.80 16.83
N GLN A 296 7.78 -8.39 17.94
CA GLN A 296 8.85 -7.76 18.74
C GLN A 296 10.16 -7.64 17.95
N ILE A 297 10.51 -8.66 17.17
CA ILE A 297 11.69 -8.61 16.30
C ILE A 297 11.53 -7.54 15.22
N PHE A 298 10.35 -7.44 14.59
CA PHE A 298 10.03 -6.38 13.63
C PHE A 298 10.29 -4.98 14.22
N ARG A 299 9.81 -4.72 15.44
CA ARG A 299 10.03 -3.44 16.13
C ARG A 299 11.51 -3.19 16.40
N SER A 300 12.24 -4.22 16.83
CA SER A 300 13.67 -4.14 17.08
C SER A 300 14.47 -3.83 15.80
N LEU A 301 14.12 -4.43 14.66
CA LEU A 301 14.78 -4.13 13.38
C LEU A 301 14.60 -2.66 12.97
N TYR A 302 13.41 -2.10 13.21
CA TYR A 302 13.15 -0.69 12.96
C TYR A 302 13.99 0.22 13.87
N GLU A 303 14.04 -0.07 15.18
CA GLU A 303 14.86 0.68 16.14
C GLU A 303 16.36 0.61 15.80
N GLN A 304 16.85 -0.57 15.39
CA GLN A 304 18.22 -0.77 14.95
C GLN A 304 18.56 0.09 13.73
N GLN A 305 17.69 0.14 12.73
CA GLN A 305 17.89 1.01 11.57
C GLN A 305 18.06 2.48 11.97
N LEU A 306 17.22 2.99 12.88
CA LEU A 306 17.33 4.38 13.34
C LEU A 306 18.65 4.62 14.07
N SER A 307 19.06 3.67 14.92
CA SER A 307 20.35 3.72 15.61
C SER A 307 21.52 3.77 14.62
N HIS A 308 21.55 2.88 13.62
CA HIS A 308 22.60 2.86 12.60
C HIS A 308 22.69 4.18 11.82
N ARG A 309 21.54 4.78 11.46
CA ARG A 309 21.50 6.09 10.79
C ARG A 309 22.12 7.18 11.66
N SER A 310 21.80 7.19 12.95
CA SER A 310 22.37 8.16 13.91
C SER A 310 23.88 7.99 14.06
N THR A 311 24.36 6.75 14.22
CA THR A 311 25.80 6.45 14.30
C THR A 311 26.55 6.91 13.05
N MET A 312 26.02 6.63 11.85
CA MET A 312 26.66 7.06 10.61
C MET A 312 26.64 8.58 10.43
N ALA A 313 25.55 9.26 10.84
CA ALA A 313 25.50 10.71 10.82
C ALA A 313 26.58 11.31 11.74
N GLN A 314 26.76 10.78 12.95
CA GLN A 314 27.82 11.20 13.87
C GLN A 314 29.23 10.94 13.32
N ALA A 315 29.44 9.84 12.60
CA ALA A 315 30.74 9.52 12.03
C ALA A 315 31.13 10.37 10.80
N LEU A 316 30.15 11.04 10.17
CA LEU A 316 30.34 11.89 9.00
C LEU A 316 30.46 13.39 9.36
N HIS A 317 30.27 13.74 10.63
CA HIS A 317 30.42 15.09 11.19
C HIS A 317 31.68 15.20 12.06
#